data_AF-A0A556C481-F1
#
_entry.id   AF-A0A556C481-F1
#
_cell.length_a   1.000
_cell.length_b   1.000
_cell.length_c   1.000
_cell.angle_alpha   90.00
_cell.angle_beta   90.00
_cell.angle_gamma   90.00
#
_symmetry.space_group_name_H-M   'P 1'
#
loop_
_entity.id
_entity.type
_entity.pdbx_description
1 polymer ?
#
loop_
_entity_poly.entity_id
_entity_poly.type
_entity_poly.pdbx_seq_one_letter_code
_entity_poly.pdbx_strand_id
1 'polypeptide(L)'
;MSLLSPADTGLIDHLRAAADEVGTRASDRLAAAHDASHYLLTPQAVVKPRNREEVAALFSASWQSRVPMTFRSGGTSLSGQSVSDGVLVDMRRHFRDIDVLDDGARVRCGPGAVVRAVNARLLRHGRKLGPDPASEIACTIGGVVANNSSGMACGIEANTYRTLDSLVLVLPSGTVLDTSAADADEQLRRREPVFHAGLLARGTGPRCALDRASSAVDHSPPDMLLDPTGNQRGPDSARRIHRR
;
A
#
# COMPACT_ATOMS: atom_id res chain seq x y z
N MET A 1 -31.35 -4.17 21.76
CA MET A 1 -31.22 -4.78 20.42
C MET A 1 -29.87 -4.42 19.85
N SER A 2 -29.03 -5.41 19.48
CA SER A 2 -27.79 -5.14 18.76
C SER A 2 -28.12 -4.80 17.31
N LEU A 3 -27.60 -3.68 16.80
CA LEU A 3 -27.75 -3.26 15.40
C LEU A 3 -26.92 -4.11 14.43
N LEU A 4 -26.06 -4.98 14.95
CA LEU A 4 -25.12 -5.79 14.19
C LEU A 4 -25.34 -7.27 14.45
N SER A 5 -25.18 -8.07 13.39
CA SER A 5 -25.05 -9.51 13.50
C SER A 5 -23.90 -9.86 14.46
N PRO A 6 -24.12 -10.80 15.39
CA PRO A 6 -23.06 -11.27 16.28
C PRO A 6 -21.90 -11.83 15.44
N ALA A 7 -20.67 -11.55 15.87
CA ALA A 7 -19.49 -12.13 15.25
C ALA A 7 -19.41 -13.62 15.61
N ASP A 8 -18.95 -14.46 14.67
CA ASP A 8 -18.72 -15.88 14.93
C ASP A 8 -17.66 -16.05 16.04
N THR A 9 -18.02 -16.67 17.15
CA THR A 9 -17.12 -16.88 18.30
C THR A 9 -15.88 -17.68 17.92
N GLY A 10 -16.01 -18.71 17.08
CA GLY A 10 -14.88 -19.54 16.65
C GLY A 10 -13.89 -18.74 15.81
N LEU A 11 -14.38 -17.85 14.95
CA LEU A 11 -13.53 -16.90 14.24
C LEU A 11 -12.78 -15.99 15.22
N ILE A 12 -13.48 -15.41 16.21
CA ILE A 12 -12.86 -14.48 17.16
C ILE A 12 -11.75 -15.16 17.97
N ASP A 13 -11.94 -16.42 18.35
CA ASP A 13 -10.93 -17.18 19.09
C ASP A 13 -9.69 -17.45 18.22
N HIS A 14 -9.87 -17.86 16.95
CA HIS A 14 -8.75 -18.00 16.02
C HIS A 14 -8.01 -16.68 15.79
N LEU A 15 -8.73 -15.55 15.66
CA LEU A 15 -8.11 -14.23 15.47
C LEU A 15 -7.32 -13.78 16.70
N ARG A 16 -7.84 -14.01 17.91
CA ARG A 16 -7.15 -13.66 19.17
C ARG A 16 -5.95 -14.55 19.45
N ALA A 17 -5.95 -15.79 18.94
CA ALA A 17 -4.77 -16.64 18.96
C ALA A 17 -3.69 -16.17 17.96
N ALA A 18 -4.12 -15.53 16.86
CA ALA A 18 -3.23 -15.07 15.79
C ALA A 18 -2.63 -13.67 16.01
N ALA A 19 -3.34 -12.78 16.70
CA ALA A 19 -2.92 -11.38 16.89
C ALA A 19 -3.43 -10.78 18.20
N ASP A 20 -2.66 -9.84 18.75
CA ASP A 20 -2.97 -9.18 20.03
C ASP A 20 -4.17 -8.21 19.95
N GLU A 21 -4.27 -7.47 18.85
CA GLU A 21 -5.22 -6.35 18.73
C GLU A 21 -6.41 -6.70 17.83
N VAL A 22 -7.41 -7.36 18.43
CA VAL A 22 -8.67 -7.76 17.78
C VAL A 22 -9.85 -6.96 18.34
N GLY A 23 -10.45 -6.12 17.50
CA GLY A 23 -11.63 -5.31 17.80
C GLY A 23 -12.91 -5.97 17.30
N THR A 24 -13.84 -6.26 18.22
CA THR A 24 -15.13 -6.90 17.92
C THR A 24 -16.34 -6.07 18.39
N ARG A 25 -16.09 -4.95 19.08
CA ARG A 25 -17.18 -4.07 19.55
C ARG A 25 -17.86 -3.43 18.36
N ALA A 26 -19.14 -3.07 18.53
CA ALA A 26 -19.88 -2.37 17.49
C ALA A 26 -19.17 -1.08 17.04
N SER A 27 -18.54 -0.35 17.96
CA SER A 27 -17.77 0.86 17.63
C SER A 27 -16.55 0.57 16.75
N ASP A 28 -15.82 -0.52 17.01
CA ASP A 28 -14.64 -0.89 16.21
C ASP A 28 -15.06 -1.28 14.79
N ARG A 29 -16.15 -2.06 14.68
CA ARG A 29 -16.69 -2.58 13.41
C ARG A 29 -17.33 -1.49 12.56
N LEU A 30 -18.19 -0.65 13.15
CA LEU A 30 -18.89 0.42 12.44
C LEU A 30 -17.94 1.52 11.97
N ALA A 31 -16.92 1.88 12.78
CA ALA A 31 -15.91 2.85 12.38
C ALA A 31 -15.11 2.39 11.14
N ALA A 32 -15.09 1.09 10.86
CA ALA A 32 -14.36 0.49 9.75
C ALA A 32 -15.27 0.10 8.55
N ALA A 33 -16.58 0.38 8.62
CA ALA A 33 -17.56 -0.15 7.68
C ALA A 33 -17.55 0.51 6.29
N HIS A 34 -17.02 1.72 6.17
CA HIS A 34 -16.85 2.42 4.89
C HIS A 34 -15.38 2.72 4.60
N ASP A 35 -15.05 2.88 3.32
CA ASP A 35 -13.87 3.63 2.87
C ASP A 35 -14.33 4.95 2.21
N ALA A 36 -13.54 5.55 1.32
CA ALA A 36 -13.93 6.79 0.66
C ALA A 36 -14.94 6.58 -0.48
N SER A 37 -15.40 5.35 -0.70
CA SER A 37 -16.45 5.01 -1.67
C SER A 37 -17.86 5.12 -1.09
N HIS A 38 -18.86 4.77 -1.90
CA HIS A 38 -20.26 4.68 -1.49
C HIS A 38 -20.64 3.32 -0.87
N TYR A 39 -19.71 2.36 -0.78
CA TYR A 39 -19.98 1.04 -0.23
C TYR A 39 -19.91 1.03 1.31
N LEU A 40 -20.82 0.29 1.93
CA LEU A 40 -20.86 0.07 3.36
C LEU A 40 -20.99 -1.43 3.64
N LEU A 41 -19.93 -2.02 4.18
CA LEU A 41 -19.89 -3.41 4.63
C LEU A 41 -19.32 -3.43 6.04
N THR A 42 -20.07 -3.96 7.01
CA THR A 42 -19.60 -3.99 8.41
C THR A 42 -18.85 -5.28 8.68
N PRO A 43 -17.53 -5.24 8.97
CA PRO A 43 -16.76 -6.45 9.21
C PRO A 43 -17.21 -7.14 10.49
N GLN A 44 -17.02 -8.46 10.58
CA GLN A 44 -17.21 -9.22 11.82
C GLN A 44 -16.17 -8.84 12.87
N ALA A 45 -14.94 -8.58 12.45
CA ALA A 45 -13.83 -8.18 13.32
C ALA A 45 -12.86 -7.26 12.58
N VAL A 46 -12.20 -6.38 13.34
CA VAL A 46 -11.11 -5.53 12.86
C VAL A 46 -9.84 -5.91 13.59
N VAL A 47 -8.78 -6.28 12.86
CA VAL A 47 -7.49 -6.67 13.44
C VAL A 47 -6.43 -5.64 13.09
N LYS A 48 -5.54 -5.33 14.04
CA LYS A 48 -4.42 -4.39 13.85
C LYS A 48 -3.10 -5.13 14.12
N PRO A 49 -2.56 -5.87 13.14
CA PRO A 49 -1.38 -6.68 13.37
C PRO A 49 -0.17 -5.80 13.68
N ARG A 50 0.69 -6.29 14.58
CA ARG A 50 1.90 -5.58 15.05
C ARG A 50 3.13 -5.88 14.22
N ASN A 51 3.18 -7.06 13.62
CA ASN A 51 4.33 -7.56 12.89
C ASN A 51 3.90 -8.53 11.77
N ARG A 52 4.86 -8.99 10.97
CA ARG A 52 4.60 -9.84 9.80
C ARG A 52 4.20 -11.26 10.20
N GLU A 53 4.61 -11.72 11.38
CA GLU A 53 4.27 -13.02 11.94
C GLU A 53 2.78 -13.10 12.29
N GLU A 54 2.22 -12.04 12.88
CA GLU A 54 0.78 -11.91 13.10
C GLU A 54 0.02 -11.89 11.76
N VAL A 55 0.53 -11.19 10.74
CA VAL A 55 -0.07 -11.21 9.39
C VAL A 55 -0.09 -12.63 8.81
N ALA A 56 0.99 -13.40 8.96
CA ALA A 56 1.05 -14.80 8.54
C ALA A 56 0.04 -15.68 9.30
N ALA A 57 -0.07 -15.50 10.62
CA ALA A 57 -1.03 -16.23 11.44
C ALA A 57 -2.48 -15.89 11.08
N LEU A 58 -2.78 -14.65 10.69
CA LEU A 58 -4.12 -14.23 10.28
C LEU A 58 -4.61 -14.93 9.02
N PHE A 59 -3.72 -15.25 8.06
CA PHE A 59 -4.10 -16.07 6.91
C PHE A 59 -4.57 -17.47 7.35
N SER A 60 -3.88 -18.08 8.31
CA SER A 60 -4.26 -19.38 8.87
C SER A 60 -5.61 -19.30 9.60
N ALA A 61 -5.83 -18.26 10.40
CA ALA A 61 -7.11 -18.04 11.11
C ALA A 61 -8.29 -17.84 10.15
N SER A 62 -8.10 -17.05 9.09
CA SER A 62 -9.10 -16.84 8.03
C SER A 62 -9.43 -18.15 7.30
N TRP A 63 -8.41 -18.95 6.95
CA TRP A 63 -8.59 -20.23 6.27
C TRP A 63 -9.38 -21.24 7.12
N GLN A 64 -9.01 -21.41 8.39
CA GLN A 64 -9.69 -22.32 9.33
C GLN A 64 -11.16 -21.94 9.54
N SER A 65 -11.44 -20.63 9.60
CA SER A 65 -12.79 -20.11 9.83
C SER A 65 -13.61 -20.01 8.54
N ARG A 66 -12.99 -20.18 7.36
CA ARG A 66 -13.60 -19.96 6.04
C ARG A 66 -14.25 -18.57 5.90
N VAL A 67 -13.69 -17.57 6.56
CA VAL A 67 -14.15 -16.18 6.50
C VAL A 67 -13.15 -15.36 5.71
N PRO A 68 -13.56 -14.63 4.66
CA PRO A 68 -12.65 -13.82 3.86
C PRO A 68 -12.03 -12.70 4.68
N MET A 69 -10.84 -12.29 4.28
CA MET A 69 -10.05 -11.26 4.93
C MET A 69 -9.66 -10.18 3.93
N THR A 70 -9.86 -8.92 4.30
CA THR A 70 -9.48 -7.75 3.49
C THR A 70 -8.48 -6.90 4.23
N PHE A 71 -7.35 -6.58 3.59
CA PHE A 71 -6.39 -5.64 4.13
C PHE A 71 -6.81 -4.20 3.86
N ARG A 72 -6.79 -3.38 4.90
CA ARG A 72 -7.05 -1.94 4.83
C ARG A 72 -5.76 -1.18 5.10
N SER A 73 -5.39 -0.38 4.10
CA SER A 73 -4.36 0.65 4.23
C SER A 73 -5.02 1.98 4.63
N GLY A 74 -4.83 3.07 3.88
CA GLY A 74 -5.41 4.39 4.20
C GLY A 74 -6.94 4.43 4.31
N GLY A 75 -7.65 3.50 3.65
CA GLY A 75 -9.11 3.53 3.57
C GLY A 75 -9.63 4.65 2.66
N THR A 76 -8.84 5.07 1.69
CA THR A 76 -9.11 6.19 0.77
C THR A 76 -9.49 5.73 -0.64
N SER A 77 -9.77 4.43 -0.84
CA SER A 77 -10.25 3.93 -2.12
C SER A 77 -11.64 4.48 -2.41
N LEU A 78 -11.91 4.80 -3.68
CA LEU A 78 -13.23 5.23 -4.17
C LEU A 78 -14.05 4.07 -4.74
N SER A 79 -13.54 2.84 -4.69
CA SER A 79 -14.12 1.67 -5.35
C SER A 79 -14.43 0.51 -4.40
N GLY A 80 -14.43 0.73 -3.09
CA GLY A 80 -14.78 -0.29 -2.10
C GLY A 80 -13.71 -1.38 -1.89
N GLN A 81 -12.47 -1.13 -2.32
CA GLN A 81 -11.39 -2.12 -2.22
C GLN A 81 -10.92 -2.37 -0.78
N SER A 82 -11.29 -1.48 0.15
CA SER A 82 -10.84 -1.53 1.55
C SER A 82 -11.98 -1.69 2.56
N VAL A 83 -13.14 -2.19 2.10
CA VAL A 83 -14.27 -2.59 2.94
C VAL A 83 -14.41 -4.12 2.98
N SER A 84 -15.06 -4.64 4.02
CA SER A 84 -15.26 -6.08 4.21
C SER A 84 -16.47 -6.33 5.11
N ASP A 85 -17.22 -7.40 4.84
CA ASP A 85 -18.18 -8.00 5.76
C ASP A 85 -17.60 -9.19 6.55
N GLY A 86 -16.36 -9.61 6.23
CA GLY A 86 -15.59 -10.63 6.92
C GLY A 86 -14.62 -10.05 7.95
N VAL A 87 -13.33 -10.37 7.81
CA VAL A 87 -12.26 -9.82 8.66
C VAL A 87 -11.60 -8.63 7.95
N LEU A 88 -11.48 -7.51 8.65
CA LEU A 88 -10.74 -6.34 8.15
C LEU A 88 -9.40 -6.20 8.89
N VAL A 89 -8.30 -6.15 8.16
CA VAL A 89 -6.94 -6.03 8.73
C VAL A 89 -6.40 -4.62 8.49
N ASP A 90 -6.37 -3.77 9.51
CA ASP A 90 -5.88 -2.39 9.43
C ASP A 90 -4.37 -2.33 9.67
N MET A 91 -3.62 -2.10 8.59
CA MET A 91 -2.15 -2.05 8.60
C MET A 91 -1.59 -0.71 9.08
N ARG A 92 -2.44 0.31 9.31
CA ARG A 92 -1.97 1.67 9.53
C ARG A 92 -1.34 1.90 10.89
N ARG A 93 -1.56 1.06 11.90
CA ARG A 93 -1.16 1.39 13.28
C ARG A 93 0.32 1.13 13.53
N HIS A 94 0.79 -0.06 13.20
CA HIS A 94 2.09 -0.58 13.64
C HIS A 94 3.15 -0.64 12.55
N PHE A 95 2.77 -0.46 11.27
CA PHE A 95 3.70 -0.49 10.14
C PHE A 95 4.00 0.92 9.62
N ARG A 96 4.49 1.82 10.48
CA ARG A 96 4.67 3.25 10.16
C ARG A 96 6.12 3.68 9.95
N ASP A 97 7.06 2.76 10.02
CA ASP A 97 8.49 3.07 9.92
C ASP A 97 8.81 3.71 8.56
N ILE A 98 9.75 4.66 8.57
CA ILE A 98 10.21 5.40 7.39
C ILE A 98 11.71 5.63 7.56
N ASP A 99 12.50 4.94 6.75
CA ASP A 99 13.95 5.04 6.68
C ASP A 99 14.35 5.63 5.33
N VAL A 100 14.90 6.84 5.35
CA VAL A 100 15.45 7.50 4.16
C VAL A 100 16.87 6.97 3.93
N LEU A 101 17.16 6.57 2.69
CA LEU A 101 18.41 5.93 2.28
C LEU A 101 19.07 6.75 1.17
N ASP A 102 20.39 6.63 1.05
CA ASP A 102 21.19 7.20 -0.06
C ASP A 102 20.85 8.67 -0.37
N ASP A 103 20.91 9.51 0.67
CA ASP A 103 20.59 10.95 0.58
C ASP A 103 19.23 11.24 -0.09
N GLY A 104 18.23 10.39 0.18
CA GLY A 104 16.88 10.56 -0.33
C GLY A 104 16.62 9.93 -1.70
N ALA A 105 17.61 9.29 -2.32
CA ALA A 105 17.39 8.56 -3.57
C ALA A 105 16.42 7.38 -3.37
N ARG A 106 16.42 6.77 -2.19
CA ARG A 106 15.53 5.67 -1.81
C ARG A 106 14.86 5.90 -0.46
N VAL A 107 13.71 5.25 -0.25
CA VAL A 107 13.04 5.21 1.04
C VAL A 107 12.50 3.81 1.29
N ARG A 108 12.80 3.27 2.47
CA ARG A 108 12.18 2.05 2.99
C ARG A 108 11.10 2.46 3.96
N CYS A 109 9.89 1.93 3.79
CA CYS A 109 8.79 2.29 4.68
C CYS A 109 7.78 1.15 4.84
N GLY A 110 7.10 1.15 5.97
CA GLY A 110 6.02 0.19 6.24
C GLY A 110 4.74 0.51 5.44
N PRO A 111 3.87 -0.48 5.16
CA PRO A 111 2.63 -0.27 4.44
C PRO A 111 1.67 0.74 5.10
N GLY A 112 1.78 0.95 6.41
CA GLY A 112 0.99 1.91 7.17
C GLY A 112 1.54 3.35 7.17
N ALA A 113 2.70 3.60 6.57
CA ALA A 113 3.28 4.94 6.47
C ALA A 113 2.42 5.84 5.56
N VAL A 114 2.08 7.04 6.03
CA VAL A 114 1.29 8.02 5.27
C VAL A 114 2.18 8.69 4.23
N VAL A 115 1.69 8.85 2.99
CA VAL A 115 2.48 9.41 1.88
C VAL A 115 3.05 10.79 2.23
N ARG A 116 2.22 11.68 2.79
CA ARG A 116 2.69 13.00 3.24
C ARG A 116 3.79 12.93 4.31
N ALA A 117 3.74 11.93 5.21
CA ALA A 117 4.78 11.75 6.21
C ALA A 117 6.10 11.30 5.56
N VAL A 118 6.04 10.44 4.55
CA VAL A 118 7.22 10.03 3.76
C VAL A 118 7.81 11.22 3.00
N ASN A 119 6.97 11.98 2.27
CA ASN A 119 7.40 13.17 1.53
C ASN A 119 7.99 14.25 2.44
N ALA A 120 7.47 14.43 3.66
CA ALA A 120 8.04 15.36 4.64
C ALA A 120 9.48 14.99 5.08
N ARG A 121 9.83 13.70 5.06
CA ARG A 121 11.21 13.24 5.33
C ARG A 121 12.11 13.47 4.13
N LEU A 122 11.63 13.13 2.93
CA LEU A 122 12.36 13.29 1.67
C LEU A 122 12.61 14.77 1.31
N LEU A 123 11.75 15.69 1.74
CA LEU A 123 11.88 17.12 1.45
C LEU A 123 13.25 17.68 1.88
N ARG A 124 13.82 17.18 2.98
CA ARG A 124 15.14 17.59 3.49
C ARG A 124 16.29 17.28 2.54
N HIS A 125 16.04 16.37 1.60
CA HIS A 125 16.98 15.92 0.59
C HIS A 125 16.64 16.50 -0.80
N GLY A 126 15.66 17.41 -0.90
CA GLY A 126 15.18 17.93 -2.19
C GLY A 126 14.40 16.90 -3.03
N ARG A 127 13.87 15.86 -2.39
CA ARG A 127 13.22 14.71 -3.06
C ARG A 127 11.74 14.60 -2.68
N LYS A 128 10.96 13.94 -3.55
CA LYS A 128 9.57 13.53 -3.32
C LYS A 128 9.34 12.13 -3.91
N LEU A 129 8.40 11.37 -3.34
CA LEU A 129 7.90 10.15 -3.98
C LEU A 129 7.16 10.46 -5.29
N GLY A 130 7.32 9.55 -6.25
CA GLY A 130 6.66 9.62 -7.56
C GLY A 130 5.13 9.64 -7.46
N PRO A 131 4.46 8.70 -6.79
CA PRO A 131 3.00 8.75 -6.67
C PRO A 131 2.52 9.97 -5.86
N ASP A 132 1.68 10.80 -6.49
CA ASP A 132 1.12 12.03 -5.88
C ASP A 132 -0.42 12.02 -5.85
N PRO A 133 -1.03 11.11 -5.06
CA PRO A 133 -2.48 11.03 -4.95
C PRO A 133 -3.03 12.26 -4.20
N ALA A 134 -4.20 12.75 -4.62
CA ALA A 134 -4.89 13.86 -3.92
C ALA A 134 -5.18 13.56 -2.44
N SER A 135 -5.22 12.27 -2.07
CA SER A 135 -5.40 11.79 -0.71
C SER A 135 -4.08 11.64 0.07
N GLU A 136 -2.95 12.23 -0.35
CA GLU A 136 -1.61 12.05 0.26
C GLU A 136 -1.55 12.27 1.78
N ILE A 137 -2.46 13.09 2.33
CA ILE A 137 -2.59 13.35 3.77
C ILE A 137 -3.14 12.15 4.56
N ALA A 138 -3.76 11.17 3.89
CA ALA A 138 -4.51 10.06 4.48
C ALA A 138 -4.18 8.69 3.87
N CYS A 139 -3.84 8.63 2.58
CA CYS A 139 -3.43 7.39 1.94
C CYS A 139 -2.05 6.98 2.45
N THR A 140 -1.81 5.67 2.44
CA THR A 140 -0.60 5.06 2.96
C THR A 140 0.08 4.23 1.88
N ILE A 141 1.38 4.00 2.05
CA ILE A 141 2.25 3.37 1.05
C ILE A 141 1.71 2.00 0.62
N GLY A 142 1.18 1.20 1.54
CA GLY A 142 0.61 -0.11 1.22
C GLY A 142 -0.54 -0.02 0.21
N GLY A 143 -1.41 0.97 0.37
CA GLY A 143 -2.53 1.22 -0.56
C GLY A 143 -2.06 1.79 -1.89
N VAL A 144 -1.05 2.66 -1.88
CA VAL A 144 -0.42 3.20 -3.10
C VAL A 144 0.15 2.06 -3.95
N VAL A 145 0.89 1.15 -3.32
CA VAL A 145 1.46 -0.05 -3.97
C VAL A 145 0.36 -1.01 -4.44
N ALA A 146 -0.58 -1.38 -3.58
CA ALA A 146 -1.63 -2.34 -3.93
C ALA A 146 -2.52 -1.87 -5.08
N ASN A 147 -2.76 -0.57 -5.20
CA ASN A 147 -3.54 0.03 -6.28
C ASN A 147 -2.71 0.47 -7.49
N ASN A 148 -1.38 0.26 -7.48
CA ASN A 148 -0.46 0.82 -8.46
C ASN A 148 -0.76 2.31 -8.76
N SER A 149 -0.84 3.11 -7.70
CA SER A 149 -1.23 4.51 -7.85
C SER A 149 -0.13 5.31 -8.54
N SER A 150 -0.53 6.33 -9.30
CA SER A 150 0.40 7.27 -9.95
C SER A 150 0.14 8.74 -9.58
N GLY A 151 -1.11 9.15 -9.37
CA GLY A 151 -1.46 10.54 -9.05
C GLY A 151 -1.58 11.44 -10.29
N MET A 152 -2.04 12.68 -10.11
CA MET A 152 -2.39 13.58 -11.22
C MET A 152 -1.16 14.15 -11.96
N ALA A 153 -0.06 14.38 -11.24
CA ALA A 153 1.11 15.05 -11.78
C ALA A 153 2.15 14.09 -12.40
N CYS A 154 2.02 12.78 -12.16
CA CYS A 154 3.14 11.84 -12.32
C CYS A 154 2.90 10.81 -13.43
N GLY A 155 1.75 10.91 -14.12
CA GLY A 155 1.44 10.18 -15.34
C GLY A 155 1.67 8.67 -15.22
N ILE A 156 2.24 8.07 -16.27
CA ILE A 156 2.69 6.66 -16.27
C ILE A 156 4.18 6.51 -15.95
N GLU A 157 4.90 7.62 -15.80
CA GLU A 157 6.36 7.63 -15.73
C GLU A 157 6.89 7.38 -14.32
N ALA A 158 6.18 7.87 -13.30
CA ALA A 158 6.55 7.70 -11.90
C ALA A 158 5.44 7.02 -11.07
N ASN A 159 4.72 6.07 -11.69
CA ASN A 159 3.77 5.23 -10.97
C ASN A 159 4.50 4.29 -9.98
N THR A 160 3.71 3.61 -9.15
CA THR A 160 4.30 2.75 -8.11
C THR A 160 5.15 1.62 -8.69
N TYR A 161 4.73 0.97 -9.78
CA TYR A 161 5.53 -0.08 -10.41
C TYR A 161 6.92 0.37 -10.87
N ARG A 162 7.06 1.60 -11.35
CA ARG A 162 8.34 2.13 -11.84
C ARG A 162 9.26 2.62 -10.73
N THR A 163 8.72 2.87 -9.54
CA THR A 163 9.48 3.45 -8.41
C THR A 163 9.82 2.42 -7.34
N LEU A 164 9.22 1.22 -7.41
CA LEU A 164 9.42 0.13 -6.47
C LEU A 164 10.77 -0.57 -6.68
N ASP A 165 11.63 -0.56 -5.65
CA ASP A 165 12.93 -1.26 -5.65
C ASP A 165 12.79 -2.72 -5.16
N SER A 166 12.09 -2.91 -4.03
CA SER A 166 11.89 -4.22 -3.39
C SER A 166 10.68 -4.22 -2.45
N LEU A 167 10.24 -5.41 -2.04
CA LEU A 167 9.12 -5.63 -1.12
C LEU A 167 9.45 -6.73 -0.10
N VAL A 168 8.87 -6.60 1.08
CA VAL A 168 8.65 -7.73 1.99
C VAL A 168 7.21 -8.19 1.82
N LEU A 169 7.03 -9.45 1.43
CA LEU A 169 5.74 -10.07 1.15
C LEU A 169 5.42 -11.11 2.24
N VAL A 170 4.15 -11.21 2.61
CA VAL A 170 3.60 -12.32 3.38
C VAL A 170 2.58 -13.03 2.51
N LEU A 171 2.84 -14.28 2.17
CA LEU A 171 1.96 -15.09 1.33
C LEU A 171 0.86 -15.76 2.17
N PRO A 172 -0.26 -16.19 1.56
CA PRO A 172 -1.33 -16.88 2.29
C PRO A 172 -0.90 -18.16 3.02
N SER A 173 0.19 -18.79 2.58
CA SER A 173 0.84 -19.92 3.26
C SER A 173 1.52 -19.55 4.58
N GLY A 174 1.69 -18.25 4.84
CA GLY A 174 2.52 -17.71 5.92
C GLY A 174 3.98 -17.49 5.53
N THR A 175 4.40 -17.86 4.33
CA THR A 175 5.77 -17.60 3.86
C THR A 175 6.04 -16.10 3.79
N VAL A 176 7.10 -15.68 4.49
CA VAL A 176 7.66 -14.32 4.40
C VAL A 176 8.81 -14.33 3.42
N LEU A 177 8.78 -13.40 2.46
CA LEU A 177 9.83 -13.23 1.46
C LEU A 177 10.26 -11.76 1.40
N ASP A 178 11.56 -11.50 1.51
CA ASP A 178 12.17 -10.21 1.20
C ASP A 178 12.78 -10.27 -0.20
N THR A 179 12.24 -9.50 -1.14
CA THR A 179 12.70 -9.53 -2.54
C THR A 179 14.03 -8.81 -2.75
N SER A 180 14.55 -8.10 -1.75
CA SER A 180 15.89 -7.49 -1.81
C SER A 180 17.01 -8.50 -1.52
N ALA A 181 16.68 -9.66 -0.96
CA ALA A 181 17.64 -10.72 -0.67
C ALA A 181 18.16 -11.35 -1.97
N ALA A 182 19.47 -11.60 -2.04
CA ALA A 182 20.11 -12.15 -3.23
C ALA A 182 19.62 -13.56 -3.60
N ASP A 183 19.11 -14.32 -2.61
CA ASP A 183 18.57 -15.66 -2.78
C ASP A 183 17.03 -15.70 -2.80
N ALA A 184 16.34 -14.55 -2.94
CA ALA A 184 14.88 -14.48 -2.89
C ALA A 184 14.17 -15.39 -3.89
N ASP A 185 14.65 -15.46 -5.14
CA ASP A 185 14.08 -16.35 -6.16
C ASP A 185 14.20 -17.83 -5.77
N GLU A 186 15.36 -18.24 -5.24
CA GLU A 186 15.61 -19.60 -4.77
C GLU A 186 14.76 -19.92 -3.52
N GLN A 187 14.63 -18.98 -2.58
CA GLN A 187 13.74 -19.13 -1.43
C GLN A 187 12.30 -19.34 -1.88
N LEU A 188 11.83 -18.55 -2.85
CA LEU A 188 10.47 -18.66 -3.37
C LEU A 188 10.26 -19.98 -4.11
N ARG A 189 11.19 -20.38 -4.97
CA ARG A 189 11.15 -21.67 -5.69
C ARG A 189 11.07 -22.86 -4.74
N ARG A 190 11.84 -22.83 -3.63
CA ARG A 190 11.88 -23.91 -2.64
C ARG A 190 10.64 -23.96 -1.75
N ARG A 191 10.15 -22.80 -1.28
CA ARG A 191 9.05 -22.72 -0.31
C ARG A 191 7.68 -22.71 -0.97
N GLU A 192 7.56 -22.17 -2.19
CA GLU A 192 6.32 -21.94 -2.91
C GLU A 192 6.42 -22.38 -4.39
N PRO A 193 6.76 -23.64 -4.69
CA PRO A 193 7.12 -24.08 -6.04
C PRO A 193 6.00 -23.87 -7.07
N VAL A 194 4.74 -24.06 -6.67
CA VAL A 194 3.58 -23.85 -7.57
C VAL A 194 3.40 -22.38 -7.91
N PHE A 195 3.54 -21.49 -6.92
CA PHE A 195 3.41 -20.05 -7.11
C PHE A 195 4.58 -19.53 -7.96
N HIS A 196 5.81 -19.97 -7.68
CA HIS A 196 7.01 -19.65 -8.47
C HIS A 196 6.85 -20.03 -9.94
N ALA A 197 6.46 -21.28 -10.22
CA ALA A 197 6.21 -21.74 -11.59
C ALA A 197 5.11 -20.93 -12.29
N GLY A 198 4.05 -20.56 -11.56
CA GLY A 198 2.97 -19.72 -12.08
C GLY A 198 3.41 -18.29 -12.43
N LEU A 199 4.35 -17.71 -11.68
CA LEU A 199 4.95 -16.42 -12.01
C LEU A 199 5.80 -16.50 -13.28
N LEU A 200 6.64 -17.52 -13.40
CA LEU A 200 7.49 -17.73 -14.58
C LEU A 200 6.66 -17.92 -15.86
N ALA A 201 5.56 -18.67 -15.78
CA ALA A 201 4.67 -18.89 -16.92
C ALA A 201 4.01 -17.60 -17.45
N ARG A 202 3.84 -16.59 -16.58
CA ARG A 202 3.27 -15.28 -16.92
C ARG A 202 4.34 -14.23 -17.25
N GLY A 203 5.60 -14.49 -16.90
CA GLY A 203 6.72 -13.55 -16.96
C GLY A 203 7.39 -13.38 -18.33
N THR A 204 6.79 -13.80 -19.44
CA THR A 204 7.34 -13.64 -20.80
C THR A 204 7.05 -12.29 -21.47
N GLY A 205 6.49 -11.32 -20.72
CA GLY A 205 6.51 -9.90 -21.10
C GLY A 205 7.89 -9.28 -20.92
N PRO A 206 8.18 -8.09 -21.48
CA PRO A 206 9.49 -7.46 -21.36
C PRO A 206 9.90 -7.44 -19.89
N ARG A 207 11.03 -8.12 -19.60
CA ARG A 207 11.63 -8.11 -18.27
C ARG A 207 11.67 -6.66 -17.85
N CYS A 208 10.99 -6.31 -16.76
CA CYS A 208 11.27 -5.06 -16.09
C CYS A 208 12.74 -5.21 -15.69
N ALA A 209 13.62 -4.64 -16.52
CA ALA A 209 15.02 -4.55 -16.19
C ALA A 209 15.02 -3.73 -14.91
N LEU A 210 15.23 -4.42 -13.79
CA LEU A 210 15.68 -3.83 -12.54
C LEU A 210 17.11 -3.33 -12.78
N ASP A 211 17.29 -2.44 -13.76
CA ASP A 211 18.38 -1.50 -13.72
C ASP A 211 18.12 -0.64 -12.49
N ARG A 212 19.15 -0.58 -11.64
CA ARG A 212 19.16 -0.01 -10.28
C ARG A 212 18.86 1.49 -10.26
N ALA A 213 17.65 1.87 -10.65
CA ALA A 213 17.17 3.23 -10.65
C ALA A 213 15.80 3.28 -9.97
N SER A 214 15.77 3.00 -8.67
CA SER A 214 14.75 3.61 -7.82
C SER A 214 15.15 5.08 -7.69
N SER A 215 14.56 5.94 -8.53
CA SER A 215 14.85 7.36 -8.54
C SER A 215 13.73 8.12 -7.85
N ALA A 216 14.00 8.65 -6.66
CA ALA A 216 13.27 9.81 -6.20
C ALA A 216 13.49 10.97 -7.18
N VAL A 217 12.41 11.53 -7.71
CA VAL A 217 12.48 12.59 -8.73
C VAL A 217 12.99 13.87 -8.06
N ASP A 218 13.97 14.53 -8.69
CA ASP A 218 14.43 15.86 -8.29
C ASP A 218 13.32 16.86 -8.63
N HIS A 219 12.81 17.54 -7.60
CA HIS A 219 11.79 18.58 -7.75
C HIS A 219 12.31 19.93 -7.26
N SER A 220 13.61 20.19 -7.41
CA SER A 220 14.11 21.56 -7.42
C SER A 220 13.18 22.41 -8.31
N PRO A 221 12.60 23.51 -7.80
CA PRO A 221 11.70 24.34 -8.60
C PRO A 221 12.45 24.80 -9.85
N PRO A 222 11.84 24.79 -11.05
CA PRO A 222 12.47 25.38 -12.22
C PRO A 222 12.77 26.84 -11.90
N ASP A 223 13.93 27.36 -12.33
CA ASP A 223 14.32 28.75 -12.14
C ASP A 223 13.19 29.67 -12.61
N MET A 224 12.45 30.20 -11.63
CA MET A 224 11.33 31.10 -11.85
C MET A 224 11.90 32.49 -12.13
N LEU A 225 12.24 32.73 -13.41
CA LEU A 225 12.51 34.07 -13.91
C LEU A 225 11.22 34.89 -13.79
N LEU A 226 11.14 35.70 -12.73
CA LEU A 226 10.17 36.78 -12.61
C LEU A 226 10.42 37.79 -13.73
N ASP A 227 9.38 38.12 -14.50
CA ASP A 227 9.45 39.25 -15.41
C ASP A 227 9.57 40.56 -14.60
N PRO A 228 10.10 41.66 -15.18
CA PRO A 228 10.31 42.92 -14.48
C PRO A 228 9.01 43.62 -14.00
N THR A 229 7.83 43.02 -14.21
CA THR A 229 6.53 43.51 -13.75
C THR A 229 5.88 42.65 -12.67
N GLY A 230 6.55 41.57 -12.21
CA GLY A 230 6.15 40.80 -11.03
C GLY A 230 4.91 39.92 -11.22
N ASN A 231 4.54 39.57 -12.46
CA ASN A 231 3.41 38.70 -12.73
C ASN A 231 3.84 37.27 -13.11
N GLN A 232 3.13 36.25 -12.61
CA GLN A 232 3.43 34.85 -12.89
C GLN A 232 2.92 34.45 -14.27
N ARG A 233 3.82 34.04 -15.19
CA ARG A 233 3.44 33.33 -16.42
C ARG A 233 3.80 31.85 -16.27
N GLY A 234 2.80 30.98 -16.37
CA GLY A 234 3.03 29.55 -16.54
C GLY A 234 3.67 29.24 -17.91
N PRO A 235 4.35 28.09 -18.07
CA PRO A 235 4.95 27.71 -19.34
C PRO A 235 3.86 27.55 -20.40
N ASP A 236 4.12 28.13 -21.56
CA ASP A 236 3.27 28.18 -22.74
C ASP A 236 2.83 26.75 -23.13
N SER A 237 1.56 26.43 -22.88
CA SER A 237 0.96 25.15 -23.23
C SER A 237 0.90 25.04 -24.75
N ALA A 238 1.87 24.33 -25.33
CA ALA A 238 1.87 23.95 -26.72
C ALA A 238 0.55 23.23 -27.05
N ARG A 239 -0.22 23.85 -27.93
CA ARG A 239 -1.45 23.35 -28.54
C ARG A 239 -1.25 21.92 -29.05
N ARG A 240 -2.04 20.96 -28.55
CA ARG A 240 -2.47 19.82 -29.36
C ARG A 240 -3.92 19.45 -29.03
N ILE A 241 -4.79 20.09 -29.79
CA ILE A 241 -6.18 19.69 -29.99
C ILE A 241 -6.16 18.31 -30.68
N HIS A 242 -6.76 17.29 -30.09
CA HIS A 242 -7.33 16.19 -30.87
C HIS A 242 -8.85 16.22 -30.74
N ARG A 243 -9.48 16.51 -31.88
CA ARG A 243 -10.92 16.40 -32.12
C ARG A 243 -11.27 14.93 -32.35
N ARG A 244 -12.38 14.53 -31.71
CA ARG A 244 -13.22 13.33 -31.88
C ARG A 244 -12.63 12.00 -31.39
#